data_AF-W4RH36-F1
#
_entry.id   AF-W4RH36-F1
#
_cell.length_a   1.000
_cell.length_b   1.000
_cell.length_c   1.000
_cell.angle_alpha   90.00
_cell.angle_beta   90.00
_cell.angle_gamma   90.00
#
_symmetry.space_group_name_H-M   'P 1'
#
loop_
_entity.id
_entity.type
_entity.pdbx_description
1 polymer ?
#
loop_
_entity_poly.entity_id
_entity_poly.type
_entity_poly.pdbx_seq_one_letter_code
_entity_poly.pdbx_strand_id
1 'polypeptide(L)' 'MIQFNQKYAEVVKSLLGNVVIARDLKGANDIAKMLQYRSRIVTLDGDVVNPAGR' A
#
# COMPACT_ATOMS: atom_id res chain seq x y z
N MET A 1 -8.27 8.23 -6.38
CA MET A 1 -7.02 8.95 -6.69
C MET A 1 -6.76 9.95 -5.58
N ILE A 2 -5.53 10.00 -5.05
CA ILE A 2 -5.16 10.93 -3.96
C ILE A 2 -4.71 12.24 -4.58
N GLN A 3 -5.31 13.37 -4.16
CA GLN A 3 -4.89 14.71 -4.54
C GLN A 3 -4.03 15.30 -3.41
N PHE A 4 -2.89 15.88 -3.76
CA PHE A 4 -2.00 16.55 -2.81
C PHE A 4 -1.26 17.70 -3.50
N ASN A 5 -0.82 18.69 -2.72
CA ASN A 5 -0.01 19.78 -3.24
C ASN A 5 1.39 19.26 -3.62
N GLN A 6 1.87 19.62 -4.81
CA GLN A 6 3.14 19.18 -5.36
C GLN A 6 4.36 19.49 -4.47
N LYS A 7 4.27 20.53 -3.61
CA LYS A 7 5.26 20.82 -2.56
C LYS A 7 5.51 19.65 -1.61
N TYR A 8 4.51 18.78 -1.40
CA TYR A 8 4.59 17.61 -0.52
C TYR A 8 4.89 16.32 -1.27
N ALA A 9 5.21 16.37 -2.56
CA ALA A 9 5.41 15.17 -3.37
C ALA A 9 6.44 14.22 -2.77
N GLU A 10 7.60 14.72 -2.32
CA GLU A 10 8.64 13.94 -1.63
C GLU A 10 8.09 13.21 -0.39
N VAL A 11 7.37 13.91 0.47
CA VAL A 11 6.79 13.36 1.70
C VAL A 11 5.73 12.32 1.37
N VAL A 12 4.83 12.62 0.41
CA VAL A 12 3.81 11.68 -0.05
C VAL A 12 4.43 10.45 -0.69
N LYS A 13 5.51 10.60 -1.48
CA LYS A 13 6.24 9.49 -2.08
C LYS A 13 6.95 8.64 -1.03
N SER A 14 7.48 9.24 0.03
CA SER A 14 8.07 8.53 1.16
C SER A 14 7.01 7.75 1.94
N LEU A 15 5.85 8.36 2.20
CA LEU A 15 4.74 7.75 2.93
C LEU A 15 4.02 6.65 2.13
N LEU A 16 3.90 6.82 0.81
CA LEU A 16 3.18 5.91 -0.09
C LEU A 16 4.10 5.02 -0.93
N GLY A 17 5.43 5.16 -0.82
CA GLY A 17 6.38 4.53 -1.74
C GLY A 17 6.35 3.00 -1.78
N ASN A 18 5.80 2.39 -0.73
CA ASN A 18 5.61 0.94 -0.62
C ASN A 18 4.14 0.55 -0.47
N VAL A 19 3.20 1.38 -0.92
CA VAL A 19 1.76 1.10 -0.82
C VAL A 19 1.20 0.57 -2.13
N VAL A 20 0.61 -0.63 -2.08
CA VAL A 20 -0.15 -1.23 -3.19
C VAL A 20 -1.65 -1.13 -2.88
N ILE A 21 -2.48 -0.80 -3.87
CA ILE A 21 -3.93 -0.78 -3.71
C ILE A 21 -4.51 -2.11 -4.21
N ALA A 22 -5.32 -2.77 -3.39
CA ALA A 22 -6.07 -3.97 -3.74
C ALA A 22 -7.57 -3.69 -3.77
N ARG A 23 -8.34 -4.51 -4.49
CA ARG A 23 -9.81 -4.40 -4.48
C ARG A 23 -10.40 -4.81 -3.14
N ASP A 24 -9.95 -5.95 -2.63
CA ASP A 24 -10.45 -6.61 -1.42
C ASP A 24 -9.31 -7.29 -0.65
N LEU A 25 -9.63 -7.81 0.54
CA LEU A 25 -8.65 -8.45 1.43
C LEU A 25 -8.06 -9.74 0.86
N LYS A 26 -8.80 -10.46 0.01
CA LYS A 26 -8.30 -11.69 -0.63
C LYS A 26 -7.20 -11.34 -1.63
N GLY A 27 -7.48 -10.41 -2.54
CA GLY A 27 -6.49 -9.88 -3.48
C GLY A 27 -5.31 -9.23 -2.78
N ALA A 28 -5.55 -8.54 -1.65
CA ALA A 28 -4.46 -7.98 -0.85
C ALA A 28 -3.51 -9.08 -0.33
N ASN A 29 -4.04 -10.18 0.19
CA ASN A 29 -3.23 -11.30 0.67
C ASN A 29 -2.47 -12.03 -0.45
N ASP A 30 -3.08 -12.19 -1.62
CA ASP A 30 -2.42 -12.81 -2.77
C ASP A 30 -1.24 -11.97 -3.25
N ILE A 31 -1.44 -10.65 -3.38
CA ILE A 31 -0.38 -9.69 -3.71
C ILE A 31 0.71 -9.70 -2.62
N ALA A 32 0.33 -9.75 -1.34
CA ALA A 32 1.30 -9.79 -0.23
C ALA A 32 2.25 -10.99 -0.35
N LYS A 33 1.74 -12.19 -0.65
CA LYS A 33 2.54 -13.40 -0.86
C LYS A 33 3.49 -13.25 -2.05
N MET A 34 3.00 -12.74 -3.17
CA MET A 34 3.80 -12.50 -4.39
C MET A 34 4.95 -11.52 -4.12
N LEU A 35 4.69 -10.48 -3.33
CA LEU A 35 5.67 -9.47 -2.93
C LEU A 35 6.49 -9.86 -1.71
N GLN A 36 6.39 -11.12 -1.25
CA GLN A 36 7.11 -11.63 -0.08
C GLN A 36 6.89 -10.75 1.17
N TYR A 37 5.68 -10.18 1.29
CA TYR A 37 5.26 -9.31 2.38
C TYR A 37 6.17 -8.09 2.62
N ARG A 38 6.77 -7.51 1.56
CA ARG A 38 7.66 -6.33 1.67
C ARG A 38 6.97 -4.97 1.51
N SER A 39 5.70 -4.98 1.14
CA SER A 39 4.93 -3.77 0.83
C SER A 39 3.66 -3.72 1.67
N ARG A 40 3.25 -2.49 2.03
CA ARG A 40 1.95 -2.25 2.64
C ARG A 40 0.89 -2.34 1.54
N ILE A 41 -0.24 -2.96 1.83
CA ILE A 41 -1.33 -3.10 0.86
C ILE A 41 -2.60 -2.57 1.51
N VAL A 42 -3.35 -1.76 0.78
CA VAL A 42 -4.59 -1.14 1.25
C VAL A 42 -5.73 -1.52 0.32
N THR A 43 -6.85 -1.97 0.86
CA THR A 43 -8.04 -2.32 0.07
C THR A 43 -8.87 -1.06 -0.24
N LEU A 44 -9.77 -1.13 -1.22
CA LEU A 44 -10.71 -0.04 -1.49
C LEU A 44 -11.68 0.21 -0.32
N ASP A 45 -11.92 -0.82 0.48
CA ASP A 45 -12.75 -0.77 1.69
C ASP A 45 -11.99 -0.19 2.91
N GLY A 46 -10.68 0.08 2.76
CA GLY A 46 -9.84 0.71 3.76
C GLY A 46 -9.09 -0.27 4.67
N ASP A 47 -9.17 -1.58 4.43
CA ASP A 47 -8.38 -2.57 5.16
C ASP A 47 -6.90 -2.46 4.81
N VAL A 48 -6.03 -2.79 5.77
CA VAL A 48 -4.58 -2.70 5.60
C VAL A 48 -3.94 -4.06 5.86
N VAL A 49 -3.17 -4.55 4.88
CA VAL A 49 -2.17 -5.61 5.06
C VAL A 49 -0.82 -4.93 5.22
N ASN A 50 -0.21 -5.09 6.39
CA ASN A 50 1.12 -4.54 6.63
C ASN A 50 2.19 -5.50 6.10
N PRO A 51 3.37 -4.97 5.70
CA PRO A 51 4.53 -5.81 5.45
C PRO A 51 4.78 -6.72 6.63
N ALA A 52 5.21 -7.95 6.37
CA ALA A 52 5.77 -8.80 7.41
C ALA A 52 7.16 -8.24 7.74
N GLY A 53 7.40 -8.00 9.03
CA GLY A 53 8.74 -7.67 9.49
C GLY A 53 9.70 -8.84 9.27
N ARG A 54 11.00 -8.52 9.35
CA ARG A 54 11.82 -9.34 10.24
C ARG A 54 11.51 -8.94 11.67
#